data_AF-A0A564RZA9-F1
#
_entry.id   AF-A0A564RZA9-F1
#
_cell.length_a   1.000
_cell.length_b   1.000
_cell.length_c   1.000
_cell.angle_alpha   90.00
_cell.angle_beta   90.00
_cell.angle_gamma   90.00
#
_symmetry.space_group_name_H-M   'P 1'
#
loop_
_entity.id
_entity.type
_entity.pdbx_description
1 polymer ?
#
loop_
_entity_poly.entity_id
_entity_poly.type
_entity_poly.pdbx_seq_one_letter_code
_entity_poly.pdbx_strand_id
1 'polypeptide(L)' 'MPPVELRMPRASERVFANFNFTVLDCCPVTIDEGCVIGAGSVVTRDIPPHTVAVGNPAHPIREITDADASALQHYAQ' A
#
# COMPACT_ATOMS: atom_id res chain seq x y z
N MET A 1 -21.93 -12.95 -18.83
CA MET A 1 -21.15 -12.30 -17.76
C MET A 1 -21.53 -10.85 -17.73
N PRO A 2 -21.94 -10.26 -16.59
CA PRO A 2 -22.18 -8.82 -16.54
C PRO A 2 -20.85 -8.07 -16.82
N PRO A 3 -20.90 -6.87 -17.41
CA PRO A 3 -19.73 -6.02 -17.55
C PRO A 3 -19.10 -5.76 -16.18
N VAL A 4 -17.77 -5.81 -16.10
CA VAL A 4 -17.03 -5.38 -14.89
C VAL A 4 -16.98 -3.86 -14.92
N GLU A 5 -17.53 -3.22 -13.88
CA GLU A 5 -17.37 -1.78 -13.68
C GLU A 5 -15.97 -1.52 -13.12
N LEU A 6 -15.09 -0.92 -13.92
CA LEU A 6 -13.75 -0.51 -13.45
C LEU A 6 -13.90 0.64 -12.46
N ARG A 7 -13.29 0.49 -11.28
CA ARG A 7 -13.21 1.57 -10.30
C ARG A 7 -11.76 1.95 -10.10
N MET A 8 -11.49 3.24 -10.27
CA MET A 8 -10.15 3.77 -10.09
C MET A 8 -9.67 3.52 -8.65
N PRO A 9 -8.46 2.98 -8.46
CA PRO A 9 -7.84 2.92 -7.15
C PRO A 9 -7.71 4.32 -6.53
N ARG A 10 -7.83 4.39 -5.21
CA ARG A 10 -7.61 5.61 -4.43
C ARG A 10 -6.43 5.42 -3.50
N ALA A 11 -5.59 6.44 -3.42
CA ALA A 11 -4.55 6.55 -2.40
C ALA A 11 -4.83 7.79 -1.55
N SER A 12 -4.77 7.61 -0.23
CA SER A 12 -4.90 8.68 0.75
C SER A 12 -3.57 9.42 0.92
N GLU A 13 -3.55 10.42 1.80
CA GLU A 13 -2.34 11.18 2.12
C GLU A 13 -1.23 10.30 2.69
N ARG A 14 0.04 10.70 2.50
CA ARG A 14 1.22 10.07 3.11
C ARG A 14 1.44 8.59 2.76
N VAL A 15 0.84 8.09 1.69
CA VAL A 15 1.13 6.75 1.16
C VAL A 15 2.55 6.68 0.61
N PHE A 16 3.34 5.74 1.10
CA PHE A 16 4.68 5.44 0.58
C PHE A 16 4.60 4.30 -0.45
N ALA A 17 4.71 4.67 -1.72
CA ALA A 17 4.71 3.73 -2.83
C ALA A 17 6.15 3.38 -3.26
N ASN A 18 6.56 2.13 -3.08
CA ASN A 18 7.88 1.67 -3.47
C ASN A 18 7.94 1.24 -4.96
N PHE A 19 9.14 0.98 -5.46
CA PHE A 19 9.38 0.67 -6.86
C PHE A 19 8.58 -0.55 -7.34
N ASN A 20 7.98 -0.42 -8.52
CA ASN A 20 7.33 -1.51 -9.24
C ASN A 20 6.16 -2.19 -8.48
N PHE A 21 5.43 -1.45 -7.64
CA PHE A 21 4.14 -1.96 -7.14
C PHE A 21 3.05 -1.81 -8.22
N THR A 22 2.02 -2.65 -8.17
CA THR A 22 0.87 -2.65 -9.09
C THR A 22 -0.43 -2.66 -8.29
N VAL A 23 -1.45 -1.94 -8.75
CA VAL A 23 -2.81 -1.97 -8.18
C VAL A 23 -3.80 -2.42 -9.24
N LEU A 24 -4.66 -3.37 -8.91
CA LEU A 24 -5.72 -3.82 -9.82
C LEU A 24 -6.91 -2.85 -9.81
N ASP A 25 -7.50 -2.60 -10.97
CA ASP A 25 -8.66 -1.72 -11.21
C ASP A 25 -9.99 -2.49 -11.38
N CYS A 26 -9.91 -3.82 -11.45
CA CYS A 26 -11.07 -4.72 -11.54
C CYS A 26 -11.85 -4.84 -10.22
N CYS A 27 -11.33 -4.27 -9.13
CA CYS A 27 -11.99 -4.14 -7.84
C CYS A 27 -11.71 -2.75 -7.24
N PRO A 28 -12.64 -2.19 -6.45
CA PRO A 28 -12.35 -0.98 -5.71
C PRO A 28 -11.22 -1.26 -4.71
N VAL A 29 -10.14 -0.48 -4.79
CA VAL A 29 -9.01 -0.51 -3.86
C VAL A 29 -8.78 0.87 -3.29
N THR A 30 -8.70 0.95 -1.97
CA THR A 30 -8.27 2.12 -1.20
C THR A 30 -6.99 1.78 -0.46
N ILE A 31 -5.94 2.56 -0.70
CA ILE A 31 -4.71 2.54 0.10
C ILE A 31 -4.83 3.71 1.07
N ASP A 32 -5.07 3.40 2.35
CA ASP A 32 -5.37 4.41 3.36
C ASP A 32 -4.15 5.20 3.83
N GLU A 33 -4.39 6.17 4.71
CA GLU A 33 -3.38 7.14 5.13
C GLU A 33 -2.13 6.46 5.72
N GLY A 34 -0.96 6.96 5.32
CA GLY A 34 0.30 6.56 5.91
C GLY A 34 0.73 5.12 5.66
N CYS A 35 0.11 4.41 4.71
CA CYS A 35 0.52 3.05 4.35
C CYS A 35 1.91 3.02 3.71
N VAL A 36 2.65 1.93 3.92
CA VAL A 36 3.89 1.60 3.20
C VAL A 36 3.66 0.37 2.34
N ILE A 37 3.78 0.53 1.02
CA ILE A 37 3.67 -0.58 0.06
C ILE A 37 5.07 -1.02 -0.35
N GLY A 38 5.41 -2.29 -0.12
CA GLY A 38 6.71 -2.84 -0.48
C GLY A 38 6.94 -2.92 -1.98
N ALA A 39 8.21 -2.98 -2.39
CA ALA A 39 8.61 -3.10 -3.79
C ALA A 39 8.02 -4.38 -4.42
N GLY A 40 7.60 -4.29 -5.69
CA GLY A 40 7.06 -5.46 -6.42
C GLY A 40 5.71 -5.98 -5.92
N SER A 41 5.02 -5.27 -5.02
CA SER A 41 3.75 -5.74 -4.46
C SER A 41 2.59 -5.59 -5.44
N VAL A 42 1.63 -6.52 -5.40
CA VAL A 42 0.40 -6.47 -6.21
C VAL A 42 -0.82 -6.30 -5.29
N VAL A 43 -1.36 -5.08 -5.26
CA VAL A 43 -2.49 -4.71 -4.42
C VAL A 43 -3.80 -5.11 -5.10
N THR A 44 -4.55 -5.97 -4.41
CA THR A 44 -5.80 -6.59 -4.91
C THR A 44 -7.01 -6.32 -4.02
N ARG A 45 -6.83 -5.55 -2.94
CA ARG A 45 -7.83 -5.21 -1.93
C ARG A 45 -7.37 -3.99 -1.14
N ASP A 46 -8.26 -3.42 -0.34
CA ASP A 46 -7.95 -2.28 0.53
C ASP A 46 -6.75 -2.58 1.46
N ILE A 47 -5.92 -1.56 1.68
CA ILE A 47 -4.79 -1.59 2.61
C ILE A 47 -5.13 -0.65 3.78
N PRO A 48 -5.24 -1.17 5.02
CA PRO A 48 -5.59 -0.37 6.20
C PRO A 48 -4.53 0.70 6.52
N PRO A 49 -4.94 1.83 7.13
CA PRO A 49 -4.04 2.94 7.45
C PRO A 49 -2.89 2.50 8.35
N HIS A 50 -1.74 3.18 8.21
CA HIS A 50 -0.56 2.95 9.05
C HIS A 50 -0.08 1.49 9.07
N THR A 51 -0.22 0.75 7.97
CA THR A 51 0.31 -0.61 7.84
C THR A 51 1.42 -0.71 6.81
N VAL A 52 2.30 -1.70 7.00
CA VAL A 52 3.24 -2.15 5.97
C VAL A 52 2.60 -3.33 5.24
N ALA A 53 2.40 -3.20 3.93
CA ALA A 53 1.86 -4.24 3.08
C ALA A 53 2.86 -4.69 2.00
N VAL A 54 3.01 -6.00 1.84
CA VAL A 54 3.98 -6.59 0.90
C VAL A 54 3.43 -7.82 0.19
N GLY A 55 3.99 -8.15 -0.97
CA GLY A 55 3.78 -9.42 -1.67
C GLY A 55 2.85 -9.34 -2.87
N ASN A 56 2.66 -10.48 -3.53
CA ASN A 56 1.74 -10.67 -4.65
C ASN A 56 0.87 -11.93 -4.38
N PRO A 57 -0.36 -11.78 -3.85
CA PRO A 57 -1.04 -10.52 -3.52
C PRO A 57 -0.45 -9.83 -2.28
N ALA A 58 -0.62 -8.52 -2.21
CA ALA A 58 -0.15 -7.70 -1.10
C ALA A 58 -1.00 -7.97 0.16
N HIS A 59 -0.32 -8.17 1.29
CA HIS A 59 -0.94 -8.37 2.60
C HIS A 59 -0.31 -7.46 3.65
N PRO A 60 -1.09 -6.85 4.56
CA PRO A 60 -0.55 -6.21 5.75
C PRO A 60 0.23 -7.24 6.56
N ILE A 61 1.48 -6.92 6.89
CA ILE A 61 2.35 -7.80 7.70
C ILE A 61 2.59 -7.26 9.11
N ARG A 62 2.40 -5.95 9.30
CA ARG A 62 2.51 -5.27 10.60
C ARG A 62 1.97 -3.83 10.51
N GLU A 63 1.75 -3.24 11.67
CA GLU A 63 1.53 -1.80 11.83
C GLU A 63 2.87 -1.02 11.73
N ILE A 64 2.75 0.24 11.38
CA ILE A 64 3.83 1.23 11.42
C ILE A 64 3.85 1.83 12.82
N THR A 65 5.05 1.94 13.39
CA THR A 65 5.27 2.43 14.74
C THR A 65 6.34 3.52 14.74
N ASP A 66 6.53 4.21 15.86
CA ASP A 66 7.58 5.23 16.01
C ASP A 66 9.00 4.70 15.71
N ALA A 67 9.21 3.38 15.84
CA ALA A 67 10.47 2.75 15.46
C ALA A 67 10.78 2.92 13.96
N ASP A 68 9.76 2.94 13.09
CA ASP A 68 9.92 3.15 11.64
C ASP A 68 10.42 4.57 11.31
N ALA A 69 10.00 5.57 12.09
CA ALA A 69 10.49 6.94 11.97
C ALA A 69 11.97 7.05 12.38
N SER A 70 12.35 6.36 13.46
CA SER A 70 13.74 6.35 13.94
C SER A 70 14.71 5.68 12.95
N ALA A 71 14.24 4.67 12.20
CA ALA A 71 15.03 4.02 11.16
C ALA A 71 15.40 4.98 10.01
N LEU A 72 14.47 5.86 9.60
CA LEU A 72 14.73 6.87 8.56
C LEU A 72 15.74 7.94 9.01
N GLN A 73 15.73 8.32 10.28
CA GLN A 73 16.73 9.25 10.83
C GLN A 73 18.15 8.71 10.77
N HIS A 74 18.33 7.39 10.79
CA HIS A 74 19.63 6.76 10.61
C HIS A 74 20.10 6.77 9.15
N TYR A 75 19.17 6.65 8.18
CA TYR A 75 19.48 6.72 6.75
C TYR A 75 19.69 8.16 6.23
N ALA A 76 19.28 9.18 6.99
CA ALA A 76 19.41 10.58 6.62
C ALA A 76 20.73 11.24 7.10
N GLN A 77 21.66 10.46 7.67
CA GLN A 77 22.99 10.91 8.11
C GLN A 77 24.05 10.43 7.13
#